data_AF-A0A2V8ENY4-F1
#
_entry.id   AF-A0A2V8ENY4-F1
#
_cell.length_a   1.000
_cell.length_b   1.000
_cell.length_c   1.000
_cell.angle_alpha   90.00
_cell.angle_beta   90.00
_cell.angle_gamma   90.00
#
_symmetry.space_group_name_H-M   'P 1'
#
loop_
_entity.id
_entity.type
_entity.pdbx_description
1 polymer ?
#
loop_
_entity_poly.entity_id
_entity_poly.type
_entity_poly.pdbx_seq_one_letter_code
_entity_poly.pdbx_strand_id
1 'polypeptide(L)'
;MRNQVSLSAIKALIVHMGSLKEGRKALVLVSEGYTNIIPPQMRNADATMPGFGNPNYGNAQAGVNDPLEDRANWLASLDMDSDLREVYDTANKNNVAIYAVDPRGLPVFEFDINEGGGIGIQTDSSYLRSTMDTLRLLSENTDGRAIVNRNDLAVGMKQITKDESAYYLIGYNSSQAPADGKFHEIKVRVKRPGLQVRARKGYWALNAEQTARALAPPKPAVPKPVEAAINSAIARPSRASVVRTWIGTSRGENGKTRVTFVWEPLPKAPGDRADRAEPTRVSLMALGADGSLVFRGRVPDVAVASTAPAASVAAANASGAAPRGAQRVVFDAPPGKVQLRVSVEGPASTTLDTETREITVPDLTSPTALLGTPFVLRARTIPELNKLKADPDAVPTAAREFSRTDRLVVRVPVYGPGGTTPPLKVHILNRAGSAMNELTAAAGPRPGEQQIDLAVAALPPGEYVLEIKAGDQDSDAKELVGFRITG
;
A
#
# COMPACT_ATOMS: atom_id res chain seq x y z
N MET A 1 22.60 -7.49 -6.82
CA MET A 1 21.11 -7.42 -6.81
C MET A 1 20.44 -8.73 -6.36
N ARG A 2 20.70 -9.91 -6.96
CA ARG A 2 20.00 -11.17 -6.59
C ARG A 2 20.14 -11.56 -5.10
N ASN A 3 21.36 -11.50 -4.54
CA ASN A 3 21.60 -11.83 -3.13
C ASN A 3 20.84 -10.88 -2.19
N GLN A 4 20.94 -9.57 -2.43
CA GLN A 4 20.23 -8.56 -1.63
C GLN A 4 18.71 -8.78 -1.63
N VAL A 5 18.12 -9.13 -2.78
CA VAL A 5 16.69 -9.46 -2.87
C VAL A 5 16.38 -10.73 -2.07
N SER A 6 17.18 -11.79 -2.21
CA SER A 6 16.98 -13.04 -1.45
C SER A 6 17.13 -12.84 0.06
N LEU A 7 18.21 -12.20 0.52
CA LEU A 7 18.50 -12.00 1.94
C LEU A 7 17.50 -11.03 2.58
N SER A 8 17.09 -9.98 1.88
CA SER A 8 16.02 -9.09 2.36
C SER A 8 14.66 -9.79 2.44
N ALA A 9 14.33 -10.67 1.50
CA ALA A 9 13.13 -11.49 1.56
C ALA A 9 13.16 -12.48 2.74
N ILE A 10 14.29 -13.13 2.99
CA ILE A 10 14.49 -13.99 4.16
C ILE A 10 14.30 -13.17 5.45
N LYS A 11 14.88 -11.97 5.53
CA LYS A 11 14.71 -11.08 6.68
C LYS A 11 13.25 -10.68 6.90
N ALA A 12 12.54 -10.31 5.84
CA ALA A 12 11.12 -9.95 5.90
C ALA A 12 10.26 -11.14 6.37
N LEU A 13 10.55 -12.35 5.88
CA LEU A 13 9.89 -13.58 6.33
C LEU A 13 10.14 -13.83 7.82
N ILE A 14 11.38 -13.70 8.29
CA ILE A 14 11.73 -13.86 9.70
C ILE A 14 10.97 -12.84 10.59
N VAL A 15 10.88 -11.58 10.16
CA VAL A 15 10.13 -10.54 10.89
C VAL A 15 8.64 -10.89 10.95
N HIS A 16 8.06 -11.36 9.84
CA HIS A 16 6.68 -11.82 9.82
C HIS A 16 6.47 -13.03 10.74
N MET A 17 7.39 -13.99 10.74
CA MET A 17 7.39 -15.14 11.65
C MET A 17 7.45 -14.71 13.11
N GLY A 18 8.13 -13.60 13.43
CA GLY A 18 8.13 -12.99 14.76
C GLY A 18 6.74 -12.53 15.24
N SER A 19 5.84 -12.18 14.32
CA SER A 19 4.45 -11.80 14.64
C SER A 19 3.52 -13.00 14.88
N LEU A 20 3.98 -14.21 14.56
CA LEU A 20 3.25 -15.45 14.85
C LEU A 20 3.35 -15.81 16.34
N LYS A 21 2.74 -16.94 16.72
CA LYS A 21 2.75 -17.45 18.10
C LYS A 21 4.15 -17.42 18.73
N GLU A 22 4.19 -17.05 20.01
CA GLU A 22 5.41 -17.14 20.81
C GLU A 22 5.90 -18.60 20.89
N GLY A 23 7.12 -18.83 20.40
CA GLY A 23 7.73 -20.15 20.30
C GLY A 23 8.93 -20.16 19.36
N ARG A 24 9.73 -21.23 19.43
CA ARG A 24 10.79 -21.52 18.45
C ARG A 24 10.12 -21.83 17.11
N LYS A 25 10.68 -21.28 16.03
CA LYS A 25 10.18 -21.49 14.68
C LYS A 25 11.35 -21.93 13.80
N ALA A 26 11.12 -22.87 12.90
CA ALA A 26 12.10 -23.27 11.91
C ALA A 26 11.89 -22.57 10.56
N LEU A 27 12.97 -22.08 9.98
CA LEU A 27 13.06 -21.70 8.57
C LEU A 27 13.94 -22.72 7.85
N VAL A 28 13.38 -23.50 6.93
CA VAL A 28 14.17 -24.37 6.05
C VAL A 28 14.57 -23.57 4.82
N LEU A 29 15.86 -23.29 4.69
CA LEU A 29 16.44 -22.54 3.57
C LEU A 29 17.04 -23.53 2.58
N VAL A 30 16.39 -23.72 1.42
CA VAL A 30 16.98 -24.49 0.31
C VAL A 30 17.77 -23.53 -0.57
N SER A 31 19.09 -23.68 -0.59
CA SER A 31 20.00 -22.77 -1.31
C SER A 31 21.34 -23.44 -1.56
N GLU A 32 21.99 -23.08 -2.67
CA GLU A 32 23.38 -23.48 -2.99
C GLU A 32 24.41 -22.65 -2.21
N GLY A 33 23.96 -21.61 -1.51
CA GLY A 33 24.81 -20.66 -0.80
C GLY A 33 24.83 -19.29 -1.49
N TYR A 34 25.64 -18.39 -0.95
CA TYR A 34 25.71 -17.01 -1.43
C TYR A 34 27.15 -16.62 -1.75
N THR A 35 27.34 -15.90 -2.85
CA THR A 35 28.59 -15.21 -3.18
C THR A 35 28.31 -13.86 -3.81
N ASN A 36 29.01 -12.82 -3.38
CA ASN A 36 28.88 -11.47 -3.94
C ASN A 36 29.78 -11.21 -5.14
N ILE A 37 30.61 -12.18 -5.49
CA ILE A 37 31.55 -12.11 -6.60
C ILE A 37 31.55 -13.44 -7.36
N ILE A 38 31.80 -13.38 -8.66
CA ILE A 38 31.95 -14.54 -9.53
C ILE A 38 33.38 -14.58 -10.06
N PRO A 39 33.92 -15.76 -10.42
CA PRO A 39 35.26 -15.88 -10.97
C PRO A 39 35.47 -15.01 -12.21
N PRO A 40 36.69 -14.51 -12.48
CA PRO A 40 36.98 -13.68 -13.66
C PRO A 40 36.50 -14.27 -14.99
N GLN A 41 36.56 -15.59 -15.13
CA GLN A 41 36.14 -16.35 -16.30
C GLN A 41 34.63 -16.22 -16.60
N MET A 42 33.80 -15.88 -15.60
CA MET A 42 32.34 -15.73 -15.73
C MET A 42 31.87 -14.28 -15.82
N ARG A 43 32.77 -13.29 -15.72
CA ARG A 43 32.44 -11.86 -15.79
C ARG A 43 32.23 -11.40 -17.25
N ASN A 44 31.27 -12.03 -17.92
CA ASN A 44 30.92 -11.74 -19.32
C ASN A 44 30.12 -10.44 -19.43
N ALA A 45 30.31 -9.72 -20.54
CA ALA A 45 29.55 -8.50 -20.82
C ALA A 45 28.07 -8.82 -21.10
N ASP A 46 27.81 -9.97 -21.72
CA ASP A 46 26.48 -10.52 -21.93
C ASP A 46 26.43 -11.97 -21.41
N ALA A 47 25.54 -12.24 -20.45
CA ALA A 47 25.39 -13.56 -19.84
C ALA A 47 24.78 -14.59 -20.82
N THR A 48 24.11 -14.15 -21.88
CA THR A 48 23.53 -15.02 -22.91
C THR A 48 24.54 -15.44 -23.98
N MET A 49 25.70 -14.77 -24.02
CA MET A 49 26.80 -15.06 -24.95
C MET A 49 28.07 -15.38 -24.16
N PRO A 50 28.31 -16.66 -23.78
CA PRO A 50 29.48 -17.05 -23.02
C PRO A 50 30.79 -16.55 -23.64
N GLY A 51 31.60 -15.84 -22.85
CA GLY A 51 32.89 -15.29 -23.26
C GLY A 51 32.85 -13.98 -24.03
N PHE A 52 31.67 -13.49 -24.44
CA PHE A 52 31.57 -12.21 -25.14
C PHE A 52 32.05 -11.05 -24.26
N GLY A 53 33.04 -10.31 -24.76
CA GLY A 53 33.64 -9.17 -24.06
C GLY A 53 34.47 -9.52 -22.82
N ASN A 54 34.77 -10.81 -22.58
CA ASN A 54 35.55 -11.24 -21.42
C ASN A 54 36.91 -11.82 -21.84
N PRO A 55 38.03 -11.10 -21.64
CA PRO A 55 39.37 -11.58 -22.00
C PRO A 55 39.84 -12.75 -21.12
N ASN A 56 39.20 -13.00 -19.98
CA ASN A 56 39.55 -14.08 -19.06
C ASN A 56 38.76 -15.37 -19.34
N TYR A 57 37.82 -15.35 -20.28
CA TYR A 57 37.06 -16.54 -20.65
C TYR A 57 37.98 -17.62 -21.24
N GLY A 58 37.82 -18.86 -20.79
CA GLY A 58 38.64 -20.02 -21.16
C GLY A 58 40.00 -20.08 -20.47
N ASN A 59 40.38 -19.08 -19.66
CA ASN A 59 41.68 -19.04 -18.99
C ASN A 59 41.58 -19.58 -17.55
N ALA A 60 41.99 -20.84 -17.36
CA ALA A 60 42.00 -21.50 -16.05
C ALA A 60 42.94 -20.87 -15.02
N GLN A 61 43.89 -20.04 -15.46
CA GLN A 61 44.83 -19.32 -14.58
C GLN A 61 44.39 -17.88 -14.30
N ALA A 62 43.29 -17.39 -14.90
CA ALA A 62 42.84 -16.03 -14.64
C ALA A 62 42.44 -15.85 -13.17
N GLY A 63 43.02 -14.84 -12.52
CA GLY A 63 42.82 -14.53 -11.10
C GLY A 63 43.66 -15.38 -10.13
N VAL A 64 44.44 -16.35 -10.61
CA VAL A 64 45.29 -17.18 -9.75
C VAL A 64 46.55 -16.41 -9.38
N ASN A 65 46.83 -16.29 -8.07
CA ASN A 65 47.93 -15.49 -7.53
C ASN A 65 47.89 -14.01 -7.97
N ASP A 66 46.69 -13.46 -8.20
CA ASP A 66 46.48 -12.06 -8.54
C ASP A 66 46.04 -11.28 -7.29
N PRO A 67 46.90 -10.39 -6.74
CA PRO A 67 46.58 -9.62 -5.54
C PRO A 67 45.33 -8.72 -5.68
N LEU A 68 44.99 -8.28 -6.90
CA LEU A 68 43.79 -7.48 -7.14
C LEU A 68 42.53 -8.33 -7.00
N GLU A 69 42.58 -9.55 -7.53
CA GLU A 69 41.49 -10.52 -7.43
C GLU A 69 41.33 -11.02 -5.99
N ASP A 70 42.42 -11.31 -5.29
CA ASP A 70 42.40 -11.68 -3.87
C ASP A 70 41.75 -10.58 -3.01
N ARG A 71 42.10 -9.31 -3.28
CA ARG A 71 41.50 -8.16 -2.58
C ARG A 71 40.01 -8.02 -2.90
N ALA A 72 39.61 -8.22 -4.14
CA ALA A 72 38.20 -8.15 -4.55
C ALA A 72 37.37 -9.25 -3.88
N ASN A 73 37.89 -10.48 -3.84
CA ASN A 73 37.25 -11.61 -3.15
C ASN A 73 37.14 -11.36 -1.65
N TRP A 74 38.18 -10.82 -1.01
CA TRP A 74 38.15 -10.46 0.41
C TRP A 74 37.10 -9.39 0.72
N LEU A 75 37.03 -8.30 -0.06
CA LEU A 75 36.00 -7.27 0.08
C LEU A 75 34.59 -7.86 -0.07
N ALA A 76 34.38 -8.68 -1.10
CA ALA A 76 33.09 -9.34 -1.33
C ALA A 76 32.69 -10.28 -0.18
N SER A 77 33.66 -10.97 0.44
CA SER A 77 33.39 -11.81 1.62
C SER A 77 33.02 -10.98 2.85
N LEU A 78 33.64 -9.81 3.07
CA LEU A 78 33.27 -8.94 4.19
C LEU A 78 31.85 -8.42 4.07
N ASP A 79 31.45 -8.01 2.87
CA ASP A 79 30.08 -7.57 2.60
C ASP A 79 29.09 -8.72 2.81
N MET A 80 29.42 -9.93 2.33
CA MET A 80 28.59 -11.12 2.54
C MET A 80 28.44 -11.45 4.03
N ASP A 81 29.52 -11.46 4.79
CA ASP A 81 29.50 -11.74 6.22
C ASP A 81 28.62 -10.74 6.98
N SER A 82 28.69 -9.45 6.60
CA SER A 82 27.81 -8.41 7.14
C SER A 82 26.33 -8.67 6.83
N ASP A 83 26.01 -9.03 5.59
CA ASP A 83 24.63 -9.33 5.17
C ASP A 83 24.06 -10.57 5.88
N LEU A 84 24.83 -11.66 5.93
CA LEU A 84 24.44 -12.90 6.62
C LEU A 84 24.26 -12.67 8.13
N ARG A 85 25.10 -11.81 8.71
CA ARG A 85 24.97 -11.38 10.09
C ARG A 85 23.68 -10.67 10.39
N GLU A 86 23.27 -9.73 9.53
CA GLU A 86 21.98 -9.06 9.70
C GLU A 86 20.82 -10.09 9.70
N VAL A 87 20.92 -11.11 8.84
CA VAL A 87 19.91 -12.18 8.74
C VAL A 87 19.86 -13.01 10.02
N TYR A 88 20.98 -13.56 10.50
CA TYR A 88 20.95 -14.41 11.69
C TYR A 88 20.67 -13.62 12.98
N ASP A 89 21.08 -12.34 13.07
CA ASP A 89 20.73 -11.49 14.20
C ASP A 89 19.22 -11.21 14.23
N THR A 90 18.61 -11.00 13.07
CA THR A 90 17.15 -10.86 12.94
C THR A 90 16.43 -12.17 13.29
N ALA A 91 16.97 -13.31 12.87
CA ALA A 91 16.43 -14.64 13.20
C ALA A 91 16.44 -14.89 14.71
N ASN A 92 17.56 -14.60 15.37
CA ASN A 92 17.71 -14.74 16.82
C ASN A 92 16.74 -13.85 17.61
N LYS A 93 16.51 -12.61 17.17
CA LYS A 93 15.52 -11.71 17.79
C LYS A 93 14.08 -12.20 17.69
N ASN A 94 13.74 -12.93 16.62
CA ASN A 94 12.39 -13.42 16.36
C ASN A 94 12.19 -14.90 16.77
N ASN A 95 13.16 -15.51 17.46
CA ASN A 95 13.18 -16.93 17.81
C ASN A 95 13.01 -17.87 16.60
N VAL A 96 13.70 -17.55 15.50
CA VAL A 96 13.73 -18.36 14.29
C VAL A 96 15.08 -19.07 14.17
N ALA A 97 15.05 -20.39 13.99
CA ALA A 97 16.20 -21.22 13.70
C ALA A 97 16.29 -21.49 12.19
N ILE A 98 17.46 -21.28 11.58
CA ILE A 98 17.66 -21.49 10.14
C ILE A 98 18.27 -22.87 9.91
N TYR A 99 17.60 -23.67 9.09
CA TYR A 99 18.06 -24.97 8.64
C TYR A 99 18.39 -24.89 7.16
N ALA A 100 19.67 -24.69 6.83
CA ALA A 100 20.10 -24.63 5.45
C ALA A 100 20.19 -26.03 4.82
N VAL A 101 19.73 -26.18 3.59
CA VAL A 101 19.76 -27.42 2.81
C VAL A 101 20.39 -27.09 1.46
N ASP A 102 21.54 -27.71 1.19
CA ASP A 102 22.17 -27.61 -0.12
C ASP A 102 21.52 -28.64 -1.07
N PRO A 103 20.79 -28.20 -2.11
CA PRO A 103 20.11 -29.12 -3.03
C PRO A 103 21.10 -29.91 -3.90
N ARG A 104 22.37 -29.49 -3.99
CA ARG A 104 23.40 -30.15 -4.80
C ARG A 104 23.88 -31.49 -4.21
N GLY A 105 23.54 -31.77 -2.95
CA GLY A 105 23.86 -33.03 -2.28
C GLY A 105 25.33 -33.13 -1.89
N LEU A 106 26.11 -33.93 -2.63
CA LEU A 106 27.55 -34.09 -2.48
C LEU A 106 28.29 -33.45 -3.68
N PRO A 107 28.28 -32.10 -3.80
CA PRO A 107 28.91 -31.42 -4.94
C PRO A 107 30.43 -31.61 -4.91
N VAL A 108 31.00 -31.90 -6.08
CA VAL A 108 32.45 -31.91 -6.30
C VAL A 108 32.93 -30.57 -6.89
N PHE A 109 32.06 -29.89 -7.63
CA PHE A 109 32.32 -28.60 -8.26
C PHE A 109 31.23 -27.57 -7.90
N GLU A 110 31.57 -26.29 -7.86
CA GLU A 110 30.60 -25.18 -7.73
C GLU A 110 29.93 -24.89 -9.07
N PHE A 111 30.74 -24.84 -10.14
CA PHE A 111 30.28 -24.48 -11.48
C PHE A 111 30.27 -25.71 -12.39
N ASP A 112 29.28 -25.79 -13.30
CA ASP A 112 29.26 -26.85 -14.32
C ASP A 112 30.49 -26.72 -15.23
N ILE A 113 31.07 -27.85 -15.62
CA ILE A 113 32.24 -27.93 -16.51
C ILE A 113 31.96 -27.24 -17.86
N ASN A 114 30.71 -27.27 -18.33
CA ASN A 114 30.29 -26.65 -19.60
C ASN A 114 29.96 -25.15 -19.46
N GLU A 115 29.58 -24.71 -18.26
CA GLU A 115 29.16 -23.32 -18.00
C GLU A 115 30.26 -22.46 -17.38
N GLY A 116 31.25 -23.10 -16.74
CA GLY A 116 32.31 -22.46 -15.99
C GLY A 116 33.36 -21.75 -16.83
N GLY A 117 33.23 -21.66 -18.16
CA GLY A 117 34.11 -20.83 -19.00
C GLY A 117 35.60 -21.08 -18.78
N GLY A 118 36.01 -22.32 -18.49
CA GLY A 118 37.40 -22.70 -18.23
C GLY A 118 37.93 -22.36 -16.82
N ILE A 119 37.09 -22.25 -15.78
CA ILE A 119 37.54 -22.10 -14.38
C ILE A 119 38.46 -23.25 -13.97
N GLY A 120 39.58 -22.92 -13.32
CA GLY A 120 40.50 -23.90 -12.75
C GLY A 120 39.93 -24.59 -11.50
N ILE A 121 40.26 -25.87 -11.29
CA ILE A 121 39.79 -26.71 -10.18
C ILE A 121 40.03 -26.06 -8.80
N GLN A 122 41.17 -25.39 -8.63
CA GLN A 122 41.52 -24.74 -7.36
C GLN A 122 40.54 -23.60 -7.04
N THR A 123 40.27 -22.74 -8.01
CA THR A 123 39.30 -21.64 -7.91
C THR A 123 37.89 -22.19 -7.70
N ASP A 124 37.46 -23.18 -8.48
CA ASP A 124 36.14 -23.78 -8.28
C ASP A 124 35.97 -24.34 -6.85
N SER A 125 36.98 -25.06 -6.35
CA SER A 125 36.96 -25.62 -4.99
C SER A 125 36.90 -24.56 -3.87
N SER A 126 37.44 -23.35 -4.10
CA SER A 126 37.39 -22.27 -3.11
C SER A 126 36.02 -21.63 -3.07
N TYR A 127 35.39 -21.43 -4.24
CA TYR A 127 34.02 -20.96 -4.35
C TYR A 127 33.02 -21.96 -3.76
N LEU A 128 33.17 -23.26 -4.06
CA LEU A 128 32.33 -24.31 -3.49
C LEU A 128 32.36 -24.31 -1.95
N ARG A 129 33.56 -24.17 -1.37
CA ARG A 129 33.72 -24.06 0.08
C ARG A 129 33.05 -22.81 0.63
N SER A 130 33.26 -21.66 -0.02
CA SER A 130 32.69 -20.37 0.39
C SER A 130 31.16 -20.42 0.42
N THR A 131 30.51 -20.91 -0.64
CA THR A 131 29.05 -21.00 -0.73
C THR A 131 28.48 -21.94 0.34
N MET A 132 29.07 -23.11 0.55
CA MET A 132 28.69 -24.02 1.63
C MET A 132 28.89 -23.41 3.04
N ASP A 133 29.94 -22.62 3.22
CA ASP A 133 30.23 -21.97 4.50
C ASP A 133 29.19 -20.90 4.83
N THR A 134 28.61 -20.21 3.85
CA THR A 134 27.47 -19.30 4.10
C THR A 134 26.25 -20.00 4.70
N LEU A 135 25.95 -21.22 4.22
CA LEU A 135 24.85 -22.04 4.72
C LEU A 135 25.10 -22.52 6.16
N ARG A 136 26.36 -22.89 6.45
CA ARG A 136 26.82 -23.22 7.81
C ARG A 136 26.71 -22.02 8.73
N LEU A 137 27.18 -20.85 8.30
CA LEU A 137 27.16 -19.62 9.09
C LEU A 137 25.75 -19.24 9.52
N LEU A 138 24.78 -19.24 8.61
CA LEU A 138 23.37 -18.97 8.93
C LEU A 138 22.81 -19.97 9.93
N SER A 139 23.08 -21.26 9.72
CA SER A 139 22.50 -22.33 10.53
C SER A 139 23.10 -22.38 11.94
N GLU A 140 24.43 -22.29 12.06
CA GLU A 140 25.14 -22.42 13.34
C GLU A 140 24.95 -21.21 14.26
N ASN A 141 24.75 -20.01 13.70
CA ASN A 141 24.46 -18.80 14.49
C ASN A 141 23.00 -18.67 14.92
N THR A 142 22.10 -19.49 14.37
CA THR A 142 20.67 -19.49 14.70
C THR A 142 20.22 -20.79 15.36
N ASP A 143 21.13 -21.54 15.99
CA ASP A 143 20.85 -22.84 16.65
C ASP A 143 20.27 -23.95 15.76
N GLY A 144 20.26 -23.76 14.44
CA GLY A 144 19.80 -24.71 13.45
C GLY A 144 20.87 -25.72 13.01
N ARG A 145 20.77 -26.18 11.76
CA ARG A 145 21.69 -27.16 11.17
C ARG A 145 21.77 -26.99 9.65
N ALA A 146 23.00 -26.95 9.14
CA ALA A 146 23.27 -27.03 7.72
C ALA A 146 23.35 -28.49 7.27
N ILE A 147 22.53 -28.86 6.29
CA ILE A 147 22.55 -30.13 5.58
C ILE A 147 23.27 -29.87 4.25
N VAL A 148 24.59 -29.96 4.31
CA VAL A 148 25.50 -29.71 3.19
C VAL A 148 26.42 -30.91 3.01
N ASN A 149 26.92 -31.13 1.79
CA ASN A 149 27.89 -32.18 1.47
C ASN A 149 27.40 -33.60 1.86
N ARG A 150 26.14 -33.93 1.55
CA ARG A 150 25.51 -35.22 1.85
C ARG A 150 24.45 -35.58 0.80
N ASN A 151 24.40 -36.86 0.42
CA ASN A 151 23.36 -37.41 -0.48
C ASN A 151 22.10 -37.91 0.25
N ASP A 152 22.10 -37.92 1.58
CA ASP A 152 20.95 -38.37 2.38
C ASP A 152 20.22 -37.17 3.00
N LEU A 153 19.41 -36.50 2.18
CA LEU A 153 18.55 -35.40 2.63
C LEU A 153 17.46 -35.88 3.58
N ALA A 154 16.97 -37.12 3.43
CA ALA A 154 15.90 -37.65 4.25
C ALA A 154 16.31 -37.77 5.73
N VAL A 155 17.54 -38.20 6.01
CA VAL A 155 18.11 -38.19 7.37
C VAL A 155 18.23 -36.77 7.91
N GLY A 156 18.68 -35.83 7.07
CA GLY A 156 18.73 -34.41 7.41
C GLY A 156 17.36 -33.86 7.84
N MET A 157 16.33 -34.08 7.02
CA MET A 157 14.96 -33.62 7.30
C MET A 157 14.38 -34.24 8.58
N LYS A 158 14.60 -35.55 8.80
CA LYS A 158 14.22 -36.22 10.05
C LYS A 158 14.88 -35.59 11.27
N GLN A 159 16.14 -35.16 11.14
CA GLN A 159 16.86 -34.49 12.22
C GLN A 159 16.28 -33.10 12.52
N ILE A 160 15.88 -32.35 11.49
CA ILE A 160 15.19 -31.05 11.68
C ILE A 160 13.90 -31.26 12.47
N THR A 161 13.07 -32.22 12.08
CA THR A 161 11.82 -32.52 12.80
C THR A 161 12.06 -32.89 14.26
N LYS A 162 13.11 -33.68 14.54
CA LYS A 162 13.49 -34.02 15.93
C LYS A 162 13.94 -32.79 16.71
N ASP A 163 14.77 -31.94 16.12
CA ASP A 163 15.27 -30.72 16.74
C ASP A 163 14.11 -29.75 17.07
N GLU A 164 13.08 -29.69 16.24
CA GLU A 164 11.86 -28.89 16.51
C GLU A 164 10.94 -29.52 17.58
N SER A 165 10.92 -30.86 17.70
CA SER A 165 9.99 -31.55 18.60
C SER A 165 10.29 -31.37 20.10
N ALA A 166 11.56 -31.19 20.47
CA ALA A 166 11.98 -31.06 21.86
C ALA A 166 13.15 -30.09 21.97
N TYR A 167 12.91 -28.94 22.60
CA TYR A 167 13.92 -27.91 22.84
C TYR A 167 13.78 -27.32 24.25
N TYR A 168 14.87 -26.74 24.74
CA TYR A 168 14.88 -25.97 25.97
C TYR A 168 15.01 -24.48 25.62
N LEU A 169 14.14 -23.64 26.17
CA LEU A 169 14.25 -22.19 26.10
C LEU A 169 14.81 -21.67 27.43
N ILE A 170 15.98 -21.03 27.38
CA ILE A 170 16.65 -20.47 28.56
C ILE A 170 16.69 -18.96 28.40
N GLY A 171 16.07 -18.24 29.32
CA GLY A 171 16.21 -16.80 29.45
C GLY A 171 17.49 -16.45 30.21
N TYR A 172 18.32 -15.60 29.63
CA TYR A 172 19.49 -15.03 30.29
C TYR A 172 19.43 -13.51 30.19
N ASN A 173 19.61 -12.83 31.32
CA ASN A 173 19.71 -11.37 31.39
C ASN A 173 21.09 -11.00 31.95
N SER A 174 21.84 -10.16 31.23
CA SER A 174 23.17 -9.71 31.66
C SER A 174 23.06 -8.34 32.34
N SER A 175 23.54 -8.24 33.58
CA SER A 175 23.57 -6.99 34.34
C SER A 175 24.76 -6.09 34.02
N GLN A 176 25.77 -6.60 33.32
CA GLN A 176 27.06 -5.92 33.17
C GLN A 176 27.18 -5.03 31.90
N ALA A 177 26.35 -5.27 30.87
CA ALA A 177 26.44 -4.52 29.62
C ALA A 177 25.13 -4.57 28.78
N PRO A 178 24.04 -3.95 29.23
CA PRO A 178 22.76 -4.05 28.53
C PRO A 178 22.70 -3.26 27.21
N ALA A 179 23.56 -2.25 27.02
CA ALA A 179 23.44 -1.30 25.91
C ALA A 179 24.77 -0.87 25.23
N ASP A 180 25.83 -1.69 25.31
CA ASP A 180 27.17 -1.31 24.84
C ASP A 180 27.38 -1.49 23.31
N GLY A 181 26.41 -2.05 22.60
CA GLY A 181 26.50 -2.30 21.16
C GLY A 181 27.48 -3.40 20.75
N LYS A 182 28.05 -4.15 21.71
CA LYS A 182 29.08 -5.18 21.45
C LYS A 182 28.49 -6.59 21.43
N PHE A 183 29.28 -7.51 20.88
CA PHE A 183 28.97 -8.94 20.93
C PHE A 183 29.33 -9.54 22.28
N HIS A 184 28.40 -10.31 22.84
CA HIS A 184 28.59 -11.06 24.07
C HIS A 184 28.43 -12.55 23.78
N GLU A 185 29.51 -13.33 23.98
CA GLU A 185 29.51 -14.77 23.75
C GLU A 185 28.66 -15.50 24.80
N ILE A 186 27.86 -16.47 24.35
CA ILE A 186 27.11 -17.40 25.21
C ILE A 186 27.72 -18.80 25.09
N LYS A 187 28.16 -19.34 26.23
CA LYS A 187 28.69 -20.71 26.32
C LYS A 187 27.83 -21.61 27.18
N VAL A 188 27.11 -22.53 26.54
CA VAL A 188 26.27 -23.53 27.22
C VAL A 188 27.05 -24.83 27.40
N ARG A 189 27.10 -25.33 28.65
CA ARG A 189 27.72 -26.62 28.99
C ARG A 189 26.71 -27.50 29.71
N VAL A 190 26.71 -28.79 29.38
CA VAL A 190 25.88 -29.80 30.03
C VAL A 190 26.75 -30.75 30.85
N LYS A 191 26.23 -31.23 31.98
CA LYS A 191 26.96 -32.15 32.87
C LYS A 191 27.07 -33.57 32.32
N ARG A 192 26.13 -33.98 31.45
CA ARG A 192 26.09 -35.34 30.89
C ARG A 192 27.13 -35.50 29.76
N PRO A 193 28.04 -36.48 29.86
CA PRO A 193 29.03 -36.73 28.81
C PRO A 193 28.37 -37.30 27.54
N GLY A 194 29.02 -37.10 26.38
CA GLY A 194 28.59 -37.64 25.08
C GLY A 194 27.46 -36.88 24.38
N LEU A 195 27.00 -35.75 24.93
CA LEU A 195 25.99 -34.90 24.29
C LEU A 195 26.63 -33.75 23.51
N GLN A 196 26.07 -33.46 22.34
CA GLN A 196 26.41 -32.27 21.55
C GLN A 196 25.36 -31.17 21.82
N VAL A 197 25.79 -30.07 22.41
CA VAL A 197 24.93 -28.91 22.69
C VAL A 197 24.93 -27.99 21.47
N ARG A 198 23.74 -27.65 20.99
CA ARG A 198 23.52 -26.59 19.99
C ARG A 198 22.73 -25.48 20.65
N ALA A 199 23.31 -24.29 20.63
CA ALA A 199 22.75 -23.08 21.21
C ALA A 199 23.31 -21.89 20.45
N ARG A 200 22.64 -20.75 20.58
CA ARG A 200 23.12 -19.48 20.02
C ARG A 200 24.50 -19.16 20.57
N LYS A 201 25.40 -18.68 19.69
CA LYS A 201 26.80 -18.37 20.03
C LYS A 201 26.95 -17.14 20.90
N GLY A 202 25.97 -16.25 20.88
CA GLY A 202 26.00 -14.99 21.61
C GLY A 202 24.85 -14.09 21.21
N TYR A 203 24.93 -12.85 21.66
CA TYR A 203 24.01 -11.79 21.25
C TYR A 203 24.76 -10.48 21.10
N TRP A 204 24.26 -9.62 20.22
CA TRP A 204 24.68 -8.22 20.18
C TRP A 204 23.81 -7.42 21.11
N ALA A 205 24.42 -6.72 22.07
CA ALA A 205 23.68 -5.74 22.87
C ALA A 205 23.16 -4.64 21.94
N LEU A 206 21.95 -4.12 22.22
CA LEU A 206 21.47 -2.93 21.53
C LEU A 206 22.42 -1.78 21.86
N ASN A 207 22.62 -0.83 20.95
CA ASN A 207 23.29 0.42 21.33
C ASN A 207 22.29 1.38 22.01
N ALA A 208 22.76 2.50 22.55
CA ALA A 208 21.90 3.47 23.25
C ALA A 208 20.73 3.99 22.37
N GLU A 209 20.99 4.25 21.08
CA GLU A 209 19.96 4.74 20.14
C GLU A 209 18.89 3.67 19.86
N GLN A 210 19.31 2.43 19.62
CA GLN A 210 18.42 1.29 19.38
C GLN A 210 17.61 0.96 20.63
N THR A 211 18.21 1.10 21.81
CA THR A 211 17.51 0.93 23.11
C THR A 211 16.45 2.00 23.28
N ALA A 212 16.77 3.27 23.02
CA ALA A 212 15.80 4.37 23.06
C ALA A 212 14.66 4.17 22.06
N ARG A 213 14.96 3.67 20.85
CA ARG A 213 13.96 3.36 19.83
C ARG A 213 13.06 2.19 20.22
N ALA A 214 13.61 1.15 20.85
CA ALA A 214 12.84 0.00 21.31
C ALA A 214 11.93 0.32 22.51
N LEU A 215 12.35 1.26 23.37
CA LEU A 215 11.58 1.74 24.51
C LEU A 215 10.63 2.88 24.16
N ALA A 216 10.73 3.45 22.95
CA ALA A 216 9.83 4.51 22.52
C ALA A 216 8.39 4.01 22.48
N PRO A 217 7.41 4.80 22.97
CA PRO A 217 6.02 4.41 22.91
C PRO A 217 5.60 4.16 21.45
N PRO A 218 4.70 3.19 21.20
CA PRO A 218 4.20 2.92 19.86
C PRO A 218 3.61 4.21 19.28
N LYS A 219 3.93 4.49 18.00
CA LYS A 219 3.38 5.66 17.30
C LYS A 219 1.85 5.63 17.41
N PRO A 220 1.19 6.77 17.69
CA PRO A 220 -0.26 6.82 17.76
C PRO A 220 -0.86 6.21 16.49
N ALA A 221 -1.78 5.26 16.67
CA ALA A 221 -2.48 4.67 15.55
C ALA A 221 -3.29 5.76 14.82
N VAL A 222 -3.28 5.73 13.49
CA VAL A 222 -4.10 6.64 12.69
C VAL A 222 -5.57 6.44 13.09
N PRO A 223 -6.34 7.51 13.35
CA PRO A 223 -7.75 7.37 13.68
C PRO A 223 -8.50 6.66 12.54
N LYS A 224 -9.21 5.56 12.86
CA LYS A 224 -9.98 4.77 11.88
C LYS A 224 -10.88 5.63 10.95
N PRO A 225 -11.56 6.68 11.42
CA PRO A 225 -12.36 7.54 10.53
C PRO A 225 -11.53 8.28 9.47
N VAL A 226 -10.31 8.70 9.81
CA VAL A 226 -9.38 9.37 8.87
C VAL A 226 -8.91 8.36 7.82
N GLU A 227 -8.54 7.16 8.26
CA GLU A 227 -8.12 6.09 7.36
C GLU A 227 -9.26 5.68 6.40
N ALA A 228 -10.50 5.56 6.90
CA ALA A 228 -11.67 5.30 6.08
C ALA A 228 -11.95 6.40 5.05
N ALA A 229 -11.80 7.68 5.44
CA ALA A 229 -11.98 8.82 4.53
C ALA A 229 -10.91 8.85 3.42
N ILE A 230 -9.65 8.53 3.74
CA ILE A 230 -8.57 8.43 2.75
C ILE A 230 -8.82 7.26 1.80
N ASN A 231 -9.18 6.10 2.35
CA ASN A 231 -9.45 4.91 1.55
C ASN A 231 -10.64 5.12 0.61
N SER A 232 -11.71 5.80 1.03
CA SER A 232 -12.87 6.08 0.16
C SER A 232 -12.52 7.07 -0.96
N ALA A 233 -11.59 8.00 -0.74
CA ALA A 233 -11.14 8.96 -1.75
C ALA A 233 -10.24 8.34 -2.83
N ILE A 234 -9.41 7.37 -2.44
CA ILE A 234 -8.37 6.77 -3.29
C ILE A 234 -8.77 5.39 -3.81
N ALA A 235 -9.83 4.79 -3.25
CA ALA A 235 -10.42 3.56 -3.74
C ALA A 235 -10.63 3.68 -5.25
N ARG A 236 -9.81 2.92 -6.00
CA ARG A 236 -10.01 2.81 -7.44
C ARG A 236 -11.29 2.01 -7.63
N PRO A 237 -12.23 2.50 -8.45
CA PRO A 237 -13.33 1.66 -8.85
C PRO A 237 -12.75 0.41 -9.54
N SER A 238 -13.50 -0.70 -9.53
CA SER A 238 -13.03 -1.97 -10.07
C SER A 238 -12.48 -1.78 -11.50
N ARG A 239 -11.56 -2.64 -11.95
CA ARG A 239 -11.01 -2.54 -13.32
C ARG A 239 -12.08 -2.58 -14.42
N ALA A 240 -13.27 -3.11 -14.11
CA ALA A 240 -14.41 -3.14 -15.02
C ALA A 240 -15.17 -1.81 -15.09
N SER A 241 -15.06 -0.95 -14.07
CA SER A 241 -15.83 0.29 -14.03
C SER A 241 -15.34 1.31 -15.05
N VAL A 242 -16.28 1.89 -15.78
CA VAL A 242 -16.06 2.89 -16.83
C VAL A 242 -16.38 4.32 -16.39
N VAL A 243 -17.01 4.49 -15.23
CA VAL A 243 -17.41 5.79 -14.68
C VAL A 243 -16.98 5.91 -13.23
N ARG A 244 -16.78 7.15 -12.77
CA ARG A 244 -16.69 7.49 -11.37
C ARG A 244 -18.01 8.08 -10.93
N THR A 245 -18.52 7.68 -9.77
CA THR A 245 -19.80 8.14 -9.24
C THR A 245 -19.63 8.79 -7.88
N TRP A 246 -20.44 9.79 -7.57
CA TRP A 246 -20.57 10.38 -6.25
C TRP A 246 -22.05 10.51 -5.87
N ILE A 247 -22.36 10.32 -4.59
CA ILE A 247 -23.70 10.46 -4.06
C ILE A 247 -23.64 11.41 -2.88
N GLY A 248 -24.53 12.38 -2.85
CA GLY A 248 -24.69 13.27 -1.71
C GLY A 248 -26.14 13.49 -1.35
N THR A 249 -26.37 13.91 -0.11
CA THR A 249 -27.70 14.14 0.44
C THR A 249 -27.81 15.54 1.02
N SER A 250 -28.94 16.20 0.77
CA SER A 250 -29.32 17.48 1.36
C SER A 250 -30.80 17.48 1.72
N ARG A 251 -31.26 18.44 2.52
CA ARG A 251 -32.67 18.54 2.91
C ARG A 251 -33.55 18.78 1.67
N GLY A 252 -34.53 17.92 1.47
CA GLY A 252 -35.54 18.04 0.43
C GLY A 252 -36.84 18.66 0.96
N GLU A 253 -37.87 18.64 0.12
CA GLU A 253 -39.20 19.16 0.48
C GLU A 253 -40.02 18.10 1.21
N ASN A 254 -41.03 18.55 1.98
CA ASN A 254 -42.00 17.66 2.65
C ASN A 254 -41.38 16.58 3.54
N GLY A 255 -40.27 16.92 4.22
CA GLY A 255 -39.55 16.00 5.11
C GLY A 255 -38.76 14.89 4.40
N LYS A 256 -38.65 14.95 3.06
CA LYS A 256 -37.79 14.06 2.29
C LYS A 256 -36.35 14.55 2.29
N THR A 257 -35.44 13.67 1.93
CA THR A 257 -34.03 13.98 1.70
C THR A 257 -33.76 13.96 0.20
N ARG A 258 -33.18 15.05 -0.27
CA ARG A 258 -32.75 15.23 -1.66
C ARG A 258 -31.46 14.47 -1.89
N VAL A 259 -31.52 13.46 -2.74
CA VAL A 259 -30.37 12.66 -3.16
C VAL A 259 -29.84 13.20 -4.48
N THR A 260 -28.55 13.52 -4.50
CA THR A 260 -27.82 13.95 -5.69
C THR A 260 -26.88 12.84 -6.12
N PHE A 261 -27.10 12.29 -7.31
CA PHE A 261 -26.19 11.33 -7.94
C PHE A 261 -25.39 12.04 -9.02
N VAL A 262 -24.07 11.94 -8.97
CA VAL A 262 -23.17 12.48 -9.99
C VAL A 262 -22.34 11.37 -10.59
N TRP A 263 -22.10 11.44 -11.90
CA TRP A 263 -21.15 10.56 -12.55
C TRP A 263 -20.24 11.33 -13.53
N GLU A 264 -19.04 10.79 -13.71
CA GLU A 264 -18.02 11.27 -14.65
C GLU A 264 -17.41 10.08 -15.39
N PRO A 265 -17.08 10.19 -16.69
CA PRO A 265 -16.29 9.17 -17.37
C PRO A 265 -14.90 9.04 -16.74
N LEU A 266 -14.42 7.81 -16.55
CA LEU A 266 -13.05 7.59 -16.12
C LEU A 266 -12.08 7.87 -17.28
N PRO A 267 -10.95 8.58 -17.03
CA PRO A 267 -9.93 8.76 -18.06
C PRO A 267 -9.33 7.40 -18.44
N LYS A 268 -9.01 7.21 -19.72
CA LYS A 268 -8.34 5.99 -20.21
C LYS A 268 -6.97 5.87 -19.54
N ALA A 269 -6.71 4.73 -18.91
CA ALA A 269 -5.41 4.46 -18.31
C ALA A 269 -4.40 4.06 -19.40
N PRO A 270 -3.09 4.35 -19.22
CA PRO A 270 -2.06 3.79 -20.09
C PRO A 270 -2.14 2.25 -20.10
N GLY A 271 -2.33 1.66 -21.28
CA GLY A 271 -2.55 0.21 -21.45
C GLY A 271 -4.01 -0.24 -21.55
N ASP A 272 -4.99 0.68 -21.42
CA ASP A 272 -6.37 0.39 -21.79
C ASP A 272 -6.45 0.07 -23.29
N ARG A 273 -7.30 -0.91 -23.65
CA ARG A 273 -7.49 -1.27 -25.05
C ARG A 273 -8.09 -0.08 -25.81
N ALA A 274 -7.62 0.13 -27.04
CA ALA A 274 -8.05 1.24 -27.89
C ALA A 274 -9.56 1.21 -28.22
N ASP A 275 -10.19 0.04 -28.12
CA ASP A 275 -11.60 -0.25 -28.40
C ASP A 275 -12.53 -0.11 -27.17
N ARG A 276 -12.01 0.34 -26.01
CA ARG A 276 -12.85 0.57 -24.82
C ARG A 276 -13.95 1.60 -25.14
N ALA A 277 -15.18 1.11 -25.22
CA ALA A 277 -16.36 1.93 -25.47
C ALA A 277 -16.53 3.00 -24.36
N GLU A 278 -16.82 4.22 -24.77
CA GLU A 278 -16.96 5.36 -23.86
C GLU A 278 -18.39 5.42 -23.29
N PRO A 279 -18.55 5.71 -21.99
CA PRO A 279 -19.86 5.84 -21.39
C PRO A 279 -20.54 7.11 -21.93
N THR A 280 -21.74 6.93 -22.49
CA THR A 280 -22.54 8.03 -23.07
C THR A 280 -23.67 8.46 -22.14
N ARG A 281 -24.21 7.51 -21.36
CA ARG A 281 -25.34 7.75 -20.47
C ARG A 281 -25.34 6.80 -19.27
N VAL A 282 -26.08 7.20 -18.25
CA VAL A 282 -26.35 6.37 -17.07
C VAL A 282 -27.85 6.29 -16.83
N SER A 283 -28.37 5.07 -16.82
CA SER A 283 -29.71 4.74 -16.34
C SER A 283 -29.66 4.50 -14.83
N LEU A 284 -30.43 5.26 -14.06
CA LEU A 284 -30.52 5.15 -12.61
C LEU A 284 -31.93 4.74 -12.20
N MET A 285 -32.01 3.73 -11.33
CA MET A 285 -33.25 3.29 -10.70
C MET A 285 -33.04 3.19 -9.19
N ALA A 286 -33.84 3.92 -8.42
CA ALA A 286 -33.81 3.91 -6.96
C ALA A 286 -35.05 3.20 -6.42
N LEU A 287 -34.84 2.22 -5.56
CA LEU A 287 -35.88 1.43 -4.90
C LEU A 287 -35.82 1.63 -3.39
N GLY A 288 -36.97 1.83 -2.74
CA GLY A 288 -37.09 1.84 -1.29
C GLY A 288 -36.81 0.46 -0.69
N ALA A 289 -36.67 0.40 0.63
CA ALA A 289 -36.45 -0.86 1.36
C ALA A 289 -37.59 -1.89 1.16
N ASP A 290 -38.80 -1.42 0.86
CA ASP A 290 -40.00 -2.19 0.54
C ASP A 290 -40.09 -2.60 -0.95
N GLY A 291 -39.09 -2.23 -1.77
CA GLY A 291 -39.09 -2.43 -3.22
C GLY A 291 -39.92 -1.41 -3.99
N SER A 292 -40.48 -0.39 -3.33
CA SER A 292 -41.21 0.69 -4.00
C SER A 292 -40.29 1.51 -4.90
N LEU A 293 -40.79 1.96 -6.06
CA LEU A 293 -40.02 2.79 -6.96
C LEU A 293 -39.93 4.23 -6.43
N VAL A 294 -38.74 4.63 -5.99
CA VAL A 294 -38.47 6.01 -5.55
C VAL A 294 -38.12 6.90 -6.75
N PHE A 295 -37.30 6.38 -7.67
CA PHE A 295 -36.88 7.13 -8.85
C PHE A 295 -36.51 6.22 -10.02
N ARG A 296 -36.78 6.67 -11.25
CA ARG A 296 -36.25 6.09 -12.48
C ARG A 296 -35.94 7.19 -13.48
N GLY A 297 -34.72 7.24 -13.98
CA GLY A 297 -34.31 8.24 -14.96
C GLY A 297 -33.04 7.87 -15.70
N ARG A 298 -32.75 8.63 -16.75
CA ARG A 298 -31.54 8.49 -17.57
C ARG A 298 -30.83 9.84 -17.65
N VAL A 299 -29.50 9.84 -17.64
CA VAL A 299 -28.68 11.05 -17.77
C VAL A 299 -27.76 10.87 -18.97
N PRO A 300 -27.71 11.82 -19.92
CA PRO A 300 -28.23 13.20 -19.89
C PRO A 300 -29.71 13.41 -20.33
N ASP A 301 -30.54 12.38 -20.49
CA ASP A 301 -31.92 12.54 -21.02
C ASP A 301 -32.89 13.28 -20.09
N VAL A 302 -32.62 13.36 -18.79
CA VAL A 302 -33.30 14.29 -17.86
C VAL A 302 -32.55 15.62 -17.92
N ALA A 303 -33.22 16.70 -18.32
CA ALA A 303 -32.65 18.06 -18.37
C ALA A 303 -32.15 18.49 -16.97
N VAL A 304 -30.89 18.18 -16.66
CA VAL A 304 -30.21 18.63 -15.43
C VAL A 304 -28.91 19.30 -15.85
N ALA A 305 -28.76 20.54 -15.36
CA ALA A 305 -27.68 21.48 -15.67
C ALA A 305 -26.31 20.81 -15.81
N SER A 306 -25.83 20.68 -17.05
CA SER A 306 -24.41 20.47 -17.32
C SER A 306 -23.72 21.83 -17.22
N THR A 307 -22.44 21.87 -16.86
CA THR A 307 -21.62 23.10 -16.90
C THR A 307 -21.29 23.55 -18.33
N ALA A 308 -21.65 22.77 -19.35
CA ALA A 308 -21.53 23.13 -20.76
C ALA A 308 -22.73 23.98 -21.23
N PRO A 309 -22.54 24.93 -22.18
CA PRO A 309 -23.62 25.74 -22.74
C PRO A 309 -24.81 24.88 -23.20
N ALA A 310 -26.06 25.30 -22.94
CA ALA A 310 -27.26 24.54 -23.29
C ALA A 310 -27.30 24.08 -24.77
N ALA A 311 -26.74 24.89 -25.68
CA ALA A 311 -26.60 24.57 -27.10
C ALA A 311 -25.65 23.37 -27.38
N SER A 312 -24.60 23.18 -26.58
CA SER A 312 -23.68 22.05 -26.72
C SER A 312 -24.23 20.74 -26.15
N VAL A 313 -25.11 20.83 -25.13
CA VAL A 313 -25.78 19.65 -24.55
C VAL A 313 -26.83 19.11 -25.51
N ALA A 314 -27.62 19.98 -26.12
CA ALA A 314 -28.59 19.60 -27.15
C ALA A 314 -27.91 18.99 -28.41
N ALA A 315 -26.78 19.55 -28.84
CA ALA A 315 -26.00 19.01 -29.95
C ALA A 315 -25.29 17.69 -29.61
N ALA A 316 -24.81 17.49 -28.37
CA ALA A 316 -24.22 16.24 -27.91
C ALA A 316 -25.27 15.11 -27.79
N ASN A 317 -26.47 15.43 -27.27
CA ASN A 317 -27.59 14.48 -27.18
C ASN A 317 -28.09 14.03 -28.56
N ALA A 318 -28.02 14.89 -29.58
CA ALA A 318 -28.38 14.55 -30.96
C ALA A 318 -27.27 13.78 -31.72
N SER A 319 -26.01 13.86 -31.28
CA SER A 319 -24.86 13.27 -31.97
C SER A 319 -24.31 11.98 -31.35
N GLY A 320 -24.85 11.53 -30.20
CA GLY A 320 -24.37 10.34 -29.49
C GLY A 320 -22.95 10.48 -28.93
N ALA A 321 -22.42 11.71 -28.85
CA ALA A 321 -21.08 11.99 -28.35
C ALA A 321 -21.03 11.84 -26.81
N ALA A 322 -19.93 11.29 -26.29
CA ALA A 322 -19.74 11.13 -24.85
C ALA A 322 -19.76 12.50 -24.13
N PRO A 323 -20.49 12.62 -22.99
CA PRO A 323 -20.56 13.87 -22.26
C PRO A 323 -19.19 14.24 -21.70
N ARG A 324 -18.79 15.51 -21.90
CA ARG A 324 -17.55 16.07 -21.36
C ARG A 324 -17.81 16.66 -19.99
N GLY A 325 -17.46 15.93 -18.93
CA GLY A 325 -17.51 16.39 -17.54
C GLY A 325 -18.63 15.76 -16.71
N ALA A 326 -18.75 16.22 -15.47
CA ALA A 326 -19.68 15.68 -14.47
C ALA A 326 -21.14 15.89 -14.87
N GLN A 327 -21.94 14.84 -14.74
CA GLN A 327 -23.37 14.85 -14.99
C GLN A 327 -24.13 14.50 -13.71
N ARG A 328 -25.33 15.08 -13.51
CA ARG A 328 -26.08 14.99 -12.26
C ARG A 328 -27.52 14.51 -12.45
N VAL A 329 -28.01 13.71 -11.50
CA VAL A 329 -29.44 13.48 -11.21
C VAL A 329 -29.73 14.00 -9.82
N VAL A 330 -30.92 14.55 -9.64
CA VAL A 330 -31.46 14.88 -8.32
C VAL A 330 -32.84 14.26 -8.20
N PHE A 331 -33.12 13.62 -7.07
CA PHE A 331 -34.45 13.10 -6.72
C PHE A 331 -34.65 13.14 -5.21
N ASP A 332 -35.89 13.25 -4.75
CA ASP A 332 -36.22 13.28 -3.32
C ASP A 332 -36.67 11.88 -2.85
N ALA A 333 -36.06 11.40 -1.78
CA ALA A 333 -36.31 10.08 -1.20
C ALA A 333 -36.72 10.19 0.28
N PRO A 334 -37.61 9.32 0.79
CA PRO A 334 -37.82 9.18 2.22
C PRO A 334 -36.54 8.76 2.96
N PRO A 335 -36.33 9.18 4.22
CA PRO A 335 -35.26 8.65 5.05
C PRO A 335 -35.34 7.12 5.20
N GLY A 336 -34.19 6.46 5.18
CA GLY A 336 -34.08 5.00 5.25
C GLY A 336 -33.17 4.39 4.20
N LYS A 337 -33.24 3.07 4.03
CA LYS A 337 -32.42 2.34 3.06
C LYS A 337 -33.01 2.47 1.66
N VAL A 338 -32.16 2.78 0.68
CA VAL A 338 -32.50 2.85 -0.74
C VAL A 338 -31.51 2.03 -1.54
N GLN A 339 -32.00 1.13 -2.38
CA GLN A 339 -31.20 0.38 -3.34
C GLN A 339 -31.13 1.16 -4.66
N LEU A 340 -29.92 1.53 -5.06
CA LEU A 340 -29.62 2.14 -6.35
C LEU A 340 -29.13 1.07 -7.32
N ARG A 341 -29.80 0.98 -8.48
CA ARG A 341 -29.34 0.22 -9.63
C ARG A 341 -28.87 1.20 -10.69
N VAL A 342 -27.59 1.12 -11.02
CA VAL A 342 -26.89 1.98 -11.96
C VAL A 342 -26.52 1.14 -13.17
N SER A 343 -26.96 1.53 -14.36
CA SER A 343 -26.57 0.92 -15.63
C SER A 343 -25.89 1.97 -16.49
N VAL A 344 -24.61 1.75 -16.79
CA VAL A 344 -23.83 2.61 -17.66
C VAL A 344 -23.97 2.12 -19.09
N GLU A 345 -24.35 3.00 -20.02
CA GLU A 345 -24.56 2.64 -21.41
C GLU A 345 -23.61 3.42 -22.34
N GLY A 346 -23.09 2.72 -23.33
CA GLY A 346 -22.25 3.24 -24.40
C GLY A 346 -23.06 3.60 -25.64
N PRO A 347 -22.38 3.79 -26.78
CA PRO A 347 -23.03 4.01 -28.07
C PRO A 347 -24.04 2.90 -28.38
N ALA A 348 -25.13 3.27 -29.06
CA ALA A 348 -26.26 2.38 -29.39
C ALA A 348 -26.97 1.74 -28.17
N SER A 349 -26.91 2.36 -26.99
CA SER A 349 -27.51 1.88 -25.73
C SER A 349 -26.99 0.50 -25.28
N THR A 350 -25.74 0.18 -25.64
CA THR A 350 -25.07 -1.03 -25.16
C THR A 350 -24.69 -0.88 -23.69
N THR A 351 -25.06 -1.83 -22.84
CA THR A 351 -24.68 -1.79 -21.41
C THR A 351 -23.20 -2.08 -21.25
N LEU A 352 -22.45 -1.11 -20.73
CA LEU A 352 -21.01 -1.22 -20.47
C LEU A 352 -20.72 -1.72 -19.05
N ASP A 353 -21.55 -1.31 -18.09
CA ASP A 353 -21.38 -1.64 -16.68
C ASP A 353 -22.76 -1.63 -15.99
N THR A 354 -22.94 -2.47 -14.98
CA THR A 354 -24.14 -2.47 -14.14
C THR A 354 -23.74 -2.72 -12.71
N GLU A 355 -24.22 -1.85 -11.84
CA GLU A 355 -23.90 -1.86 -10.42
C GLU A 355 -25.16 -1.71 -9.59
N THR A 356 -25.24 -2.46 -8.50
CA THR A 356 -26.28 -2.29 -7.48
C THR A 356 -25.63 -1.90 -6.16
N ARG A 357 -26.09 -0.81 -5.55
CA ARG A 357 -25.58 -0.27 -4.28
C ARG A 357 -26.72 0.00 -3.32
N GLU A 358 -26.54 -0.32 -2.05
CA GLU A 358 -27.43 0.15 -0.99
C GLU A 358 -26.87 1.45 -0.41
N ILE A 359 -27.71 2.48 -0.28
CA ILE A 359 -27.38 3.71 0.42
C ILE A 359 -28.34 3.92 1.59
N THR A 360 -27.86 4.57 2.65
CA THR A 360 -28.71 5.04 3.75
C THR A 360 -28.99 6.51 3.53
N VAL A 361 -30.25 6.84 3.29
CA VAL A 361 -30.74 8.22 3.18
C VAL A 361 -31.01 8.74 4.60
N PRO A 362 -30.27 9.75 5.08
CA PRO A 362 -30.43 10.26 6.44
C PRO A 362 -31.74 11.05 6.59
N ASP A 363 -32.26 11.11 7.81
CA ASP A 363 -33.31 12.07 8.16
C ASP A 363 -32.67 13.43 8.48
N LEU A 364 -32.85 14.38 7.57
CA LEU A 364 -32.32 15.73 7.69
C LEU A 364 -33.30 16.71 8.33
N THR A 365 -34.38 16.23 8.97
CA THR A 365 -35.39 17.06 9.65
C THR A 365 -35.23 17.12 11.17
N SER A 366 -34.25 16.39 11.73
CA SER A 366 -33.95 16.41 13.17
C SER A 366 -33.77 17.83 13.72
N PRO A 367 -34.19 18.09 14.97
CA PRO A 367 -33.96 19.37 15.65
C PRO A 367 -32.49 19.62 16.03
N THR A 368 -31.58 18.66 15.86
CA THR A 368 -30.15 18.80 16.16
C THR A 368 -29.35 19.40 14.99
N ALA A 369 -28.13 19.85 15.26
CA ALA A 369 -27.20 20.21 14.19
C ALA A 369 -26.94 18.99 13.29
N LEU A 370 -27.05 19.17 11.97
CA LEU A 370 -26.85 18.14 10.96
C LEU A 370 -26.08 18.68 9.78
N LEU A 371 -25.29 17.81 9.17
CA LEU A 371 -24.57 18.05 7.93
C LEU A 371 -25.22 17.24 6.80
N GLY A 372 -25.50 17.90 5.68
CA GLY A 372 -25.63 17.20 4.41
C GLY A 372 -24.26 16.78 3.90
N THR A 373 -24.23 16.01 2.81
CA THR A 373 -22.95 15.55 2.25
C THR A 373 -22.19 16.73 1.63
N PRO A 374 -20.95 17.00 2.07
CA PRO A 374 -20.11 18.02 1.45
C PRO A 374 -19.83 17.68 -0.01
N PHE A 375 -19.96 18.68 -0.88
CA PHE A 375 -19.72 18.50 -2.30
C PHE A 375 -18.61 19.41 -2.79
N VAL A 376 -17.70 18.82 -3.56
CA VAL A 376 -16.46 19.47 -4.00
C VAL A 376 -16.66 19.97 -5.42
N LEU A 377 -16.49 21.27 -5.63
CA LEU A 377 -16.45 21.93 -6.93
C LEU A 377 -14.99 22.11 -7.33
N ARG A 378 -14.66 21.80 -8.59
CA ARG A 378 -13.30 21.93 -9.14
C ARG A 378 -13.30 22.97 -10.24
N ALA A 379 -12.40 23.95 -10.13
CA ALA A 379 -12.06 24.89 -11.20
C ALA A 379 -10.57 24.78 -11.55
N ARG A 380 -10.23 25.12 -12.80
CA ARG A 380 -8.84 25.24 -13.27
C ARG A 380 -8.37 26.69 -13.34
N THR A 381 -9.32 27.64 -13.38
CA THR A 381 -9.02 29.08 -13.47
C THR A 381 -9.77 29.88 -12.41
N ILE A 382 -9.29 31.10 -12.11
CA ILE A 382 -9.96 32.01 -11.15
C ILE A 382 -11.35 32.44 -11.65
N PRO A 383 -11.54 32.83 -12.92
CA PRO A 383 -12.88 33.19 -13.41
C PRO A 383 -13.88 32.04 -13.32
N GLU A 384 -13.44 30.82 -13.64
CA GLU A 384 -14.25 29.61 -13.49
C GLU A 384 -14.60 29.35 -12.02
N LEU A 385 -13.63 29.50 -11.11
CA LEU A 385 -13.87 29.40 -9.67
C LEU A 385 -14.96 30.38 -9.23
N ASN A 386 -14.86 31.66 -9.60
CA ASN A 386 -15.84 32.67 -9.22
C ASN A 386 -17.23 32.38 -9.78
N LYS A 387 -17.31 31.88 -11.03
CA LYS A 387 -18.56 31.42 -11.62
C LYS A 387 -19.17 30.26 -10.83
N LEU A 388 -18.35 29.25 -10.50
CA LEU A 388 -18.80 28.11 -9.70
C LEU A 388 -19.28 28.54 -8.32
N LYS A 389 -18.60 29.48 -7.65
CA LYS A 389 -19.01 30.02 -6.34
C LYS A 389 -20.37 30.69 -6.38
N ALA A 390 -20.66 31.45 -7.42
CA ALA A 390 -21.93 32.18 -7.58
C ALA A 390 -23.09 31.29 -8.06
N ASP A 391 -22.79 30.20 -8.77
CA ASP A 391 -23.80 29.31 -9.35
C ASP A 391 -24.38 28.34 -8.29
N PRO A 392 -25.65 28.48 -7.85
CA PRO A 392 -26.27 27.59 -6.88
C PRO A 392 -26.48 26.17 -7.42
N ASP A 393 -26.46 25.98 -8.75
CA ASP A 393 -26.74 24.71 -9.40
C ASP A 393 -25.47 24.01 -9.92
N ALA A 394 -24.29 24.56 -9.60
CA ALA A 394 -22.99 23.98 -9.94
C ALA A 394 -22.91 22.47 -9.65
N VAL A 395 -22.43 21.71 -10.62
CA VAL A 395 -22.29 20.24 -10.51
C VAL A 395 -20.97 19.91 -9.80
N PRO A 396 -20.99 19.13 -8.70
CA PRO A 396 -19.76 18.73 -8.04
C PRO A 396 -19.00 17.70 -8.84
N THR A 397 -17.71 17.59 -8.54
CA THR A 397 -16.89 16.52 -9.11
C THR A 397 -16.99 15.24 -8.29
N ALA A 398 -17.06 14.12 -9.01
CA ALA A 398 -16.94 12.79 -8.41
C ALA A 398 -15.47 12.43 -8.12
N ALA A 399 -14.51 13.14 -8.72
CA ALA A 399 -13.10 12.95 -8.46
C ALA A 399 -12.69 13.40 -7.04
N ARG A 400 -11.66 12.74 -6.51
CA ARG A 400 -10.99 13.07 -5.25
C ARG A 400 -9.47 13.14 -5.41
N GLU A 401 -9.01 13.20 -6.65
CA GLU A 401 -7.61 13.39 -7.02
C GLU A 401 -7.48 14.73 -7.75
N PHE A 402 -6.61 15.59 -7.24
CA PHE A 402 -6.47 16.97 -7.69
C PHE A 402 -5.01 17.32 -7.95
N SER A 403 -4.76 18.11 -8.99
CA SER A 403 -3.46 18.74 -9.21
C SER A 403 -3.31 19.94 -8.26
N ARG A 404 -2.06 20.29 -7.93
CA ARG A 404 -1.75 21.54 -7.20
C ARG A 404 -2.19 22.81 -7.92
N THR A 405 -2.47 22.72 -9.23
CA THR A 405 -2.99 23.83 -10.04
C THR A 405 -4.52 23.97 -9.97
N ASP A 406 -5.22 22.95 -9.47
CA ASP A 406 -6.66 23.01 -9.29
C ASP A 406 -7.04 24.02 -8.19
N ARG A 407 -8.26 24.54 -8.28
CA ARG A 407 -8.87 25.41 -7.28
C ARG A 407 -10.16 24.76 -6.83
N LEU A 408 -10.27 24.51 -5.53
CA LEU A 408 -11.38 23.75 -4.97
C LEU A 408 -12.25 24.64 -4.09
N VAL A 409 -13.56 24.43 -4.22
CA VAL A 409 -14.58 25.01 -3.36
C VAL A 409 -15.41 23.86 -2.81
N VAL A 410 -15.53 23.76 -1.50
CA VAL A 410 -16.37 22.76 -0.86
C VAL A 410 -17.62 23.44 -0.36
N ARG A 411 -18.78 22.96 -0.77
CA ARG A 411 -20.07 23.41 -0.25
C ARG A 411 -20.65 22.37 0.69
N VAL A 412 -21.21 22.85 1.77
CA VAL A 412 -21.68 22.03 2.87
C VAL A 412 -23.10 22.50 3.20
N PRO A 413 -24.12 21.66 2.97
CA PRO A 413 -25.44 21.90 3.54
C PRO A 413 -25.37 21.72 5.05
N VAL A 414 -25.79 22.73 5.81
CA VAL A 414 -25.72 22.73 7.28
C VAL A 414 -27.09 23.13 7.83
N TYR A 415 -27.61 22.32 8.74
CA TYR A 415 -28.92 22.51 9.33
C TYR A 415 -28.80 22.56 10.85
N GLY A 416 -29.40 23.56 11.48
CA GLY A 416 -29.47 23.68 12.93
C GLY A 416 -30.90 23.74 13.47
N PRO A 417 -31.05 23.74 14.81
CA PRO A 417 -32.33 23.89 15.49
C PRO A 417 -33.09 25.12 15.00
N GLY A 418 -34.41 25.01 14.82
CA GLY A 418 -35.26 26.13 14.42
C GLY A 418 -34.97 26.71 13.02
N GLY A 419 -34.28 25.96 12.14
CA GLY A 419 -33.90 26.43 10.80
C GLY A 419 -32.66 27.32 10.77
N THR A 420 -31.90 27.38 11.87
CA THR A 420 -30.62 28.10 11.94
C THR A 420 -29.54 27.43 11.09
N THR A 421 -28.47 28.16 10.78
CA THR A 421 -27.27 27.64 10.09
C THR A 421 -26.08 27.78 11.03
N PRO A 422 -25.71 26.73 11.80
CA PRO A 422 -24.60 26.81 12.74
C PRO A 422 -23.27 27.06 12.03
N PRO A 423 -22.30 27.75 12.67
CA PRO A 423 -20.98 27.96 12.09
C PRO A 423 -20.21 26.64 11.94
N LEU A 424 -19.34 26.57 10.93
CA LEU A 424 -18.47 25.42 10.69
C LEU A 424 -17.07 25.66 11.24
N LYS A 425 -16.52 24.66 11.94
CA LYS A 425 -15.10 24.55 12.27
C LYS A 425 -14.47 23.56 11.28
N VAL A 426 -13.50 24.02 10.49
CA VAL A 426 -12.97 23.25 9.36
C VAL A 426 -11.45 23.13 9.46
N HIS A 427 -10.94 21.90 9.42
CA HIS A 427 -9.51 21.62 9.49
C HIS A 427 -9.05 20.70 8.37
N ILE A 428 -7.87 20.96 7.84
CA ILE A 428 -7.15 20.00 6.99
C ILE A 428 -6.34 19.10 7.90
N LEU A 429 -6.57 17.79 7.81
CA LEU A 429 -5.80 16.76 8.49
C LEU A 429 -4.81 16.12 7.51
N ASN A 430 -3.60 15.82 8.00
CA ASN A 430 -2.65 14.98 7.27
C ASN A 430 -3.07 13.50 7.31
N ARG A 431 -2.34 12.62 6.60
CA ARG A 431 -2.56 11.17 6.61
C ARG A 431 -2.51 10.53 8.01
N ALA A 432 -1.80 11.12 8.96
CA ALA A 432 -1.74 10.65 10.34
C ALA A 432 -2.92 11.14 11.21
N GLY A 433 -3.80 11.99 10.67
CA GLY A 433 -4.93 12.59 11.40
C GLY A 433 -4.57 13.85 12.20
N SER A 434 -3.35 14.38 12.06
CA SER A 434 -2.96 15.64 12.71
C SER A 434 -3.47 16.85 11.94
N ALA A 435 -4.06 17.82 12.64
CA ALA A 435 -4.51 19.07 12.05
C ALA A 435 -3.32 19.92 11.54
N MET A 436 -3.48 20.48 10.35
CA MET A 436 -2.48 21.31 9.67
C MET A 436 -2.95 22.76 9.62
N ASN A 437 -4.03 23.01 8.89
CA ASN A 437 -4.56 24.34 8.62
C ASN A 437 -6.04 24.40 8.98
N GLU A 438 -6.44 25.46 9.67
CA GLU A 438 -7.84 25.83 9.84
C GLU A 438 -8.32 26.62 8.62
N LEU A 439 -9.54 26.34 8.16
CA LEU A 439 -10.17 27.03 7.04
C LEU A 439 -11.42 27.76 7.50
N THR A 440 -11.69 28.92 6.90
CA THR A 440 -12.90 29.70 7.16
C THR A 440 -14.03 29.27 6.23
N ALA A 441 -15.21 29.08 6.81
CA ALA A 441 -16.45 28.90 6.05
C ALA A 441 -17.18 30.24 5.90
N ALA A 442 -17.73 30.49 4.71
CA ALA A 442 -18.56 31.65 4.40
C ALA A 442 -19.98 31.18 4.01
N ALA A 443 -20.95 32.10 3.95
CA ALA A 443 -22.28 31.77 3.46
C ALA A 443 -22.23 31.30 1.99
N GLY A 444 -22.94 30.21 1.68
CA GLY A 444 -23.11 29.70 0.33
C GLY A 444 -24.21 30.45 -0.45
N PRO A 445 -24.41 30.11 -1.73
CA PRO A 445 -25.43 30.74 -2.57
C PRO A 445 -26.87 30.33 -2.20
N ARG A 446 -27.06 29.22 -1.47
CA ARG A 446 -28.37 28.78 -0.96
C ARG A 446 -28.48 29.02 0.55
N PRO A 447 -29.68 29.33 1.07
CA PRO A 447 -29.92 29.32 2.52
C PRO A 447 -29.61 27.94 3.13
N GLY A 448 -29.00 27.92 4.31
CA GLY A 448 -28.60 26.66 4.96
C GLY A 448 -27.39 25.98 4.30
N GLU A 449 -26.61 26.71 3.52
CA GLU A 449 -25.38 26.22 2.91
C GLU A 449 -24.21 27.13 3.28
N GLN A 450 -23.05 26.52 3.56
CA GLN A 450 -21.79 27.23 3.72
C GLN A 450 -20.78 26.75 2.70
N GLN A 451 -19.83 27.63 2.37
CA GLN A 451 -18.82 27.42 1.37
C GLN A 451 -17.43 27.61 1.97
N ILE A 452 -16.51 26.70 1.64
CA ILE A 452 -15.12 26.68 2.09
C ILE A 452 -14.22 26.72 0.87
N ASP A 453 -13.29 27.68 0.85
CA ASP A 453 -12.25 27.74 -0.17
C ASP A 453 -11.08 26.85 0.23
N LEU A 454 -10.75 25.87 -0.62
CA LEU A 454 -9.67 24.92 -0.35
C LEU A 454 -8.48 25.19 -1.28
N ALA A 455 -7.44 25.82 -0.72
CA ALA A 455 -6.21 26.17 -1.42
C ALA A 455 -5.23 24.99 -1.51
N VAL A 456 -5.43 24.11 -2.49
CA VAL A 456 -4.57 22.91 -2.68
C VAL A 456 -3.15 23.22 -3.15
N ALA A 457 -2.89 24.41 -3.68
CA ALA A 457 -1.55 24.81 -4.15
C ALA A 457 -0.49 24.83 -3.03
N ALA A 458 -0.91 25.18 -1.80
CA ALA A 458 -0.03 25.26 -0.63
C ALA A 458 0.32 23.88 -0.03
N LEU A 459 -0.41 22.83 -0.43
CA LEU A 459 -0.23 21.47 0.08
C LEU A 459 0.74 20.69 -0.81
N PRO A 460 1.73 19.97 -0.25
CA PRO A 460 2.58 19.08 -1.02
C PRO A 460 1.79 17.86 -1.55
N PRO A 461 2.26 17.18 -2.61
CA PRO A 461 1.65 15.95 -3.08
C PRO A 461 1.51 14.93 -1.95
N GLY A 462 0.31 14.38 -1.78
CA GLY A 462 -0.02 13.58 -0.60
C GLY A 462 -1.53 13.32 -0.45
N GLU A 463 -1.89 12.71 0.67
CA GLU A 463 -3.27 12.35 1.02
C GLU A 463 -3.70 13.15 2.25
N TYR A 464 -4.89 13.73 2.17
CA TYR A 464 -5.41 14.66 3.17
C TYR A 464 -6.88 14.38 3.44
N VAL A 465 -7.35 14.84 4.59
CA VAL A 465 -8.77 14.80 4.96
C VAL A 465 -9.22 16.19 5.36
N LEU A 466 -10.34 16.64 4.81
CA LEU A 466 -11.03 17.83 5.28
C LEU A 466 -12.00 17.41 6.38
N GLU A 467 -11.70 17.80 7.61
CA GLU A 467 -12.60 17.64 8.76
C GLU A 467 -13.53 18.85 8.85
N ILE A 468 -14.85 18.60 8.82
CA ILE A 468 -15.89 19.61 8.90
C ILE A 468 -16.75 19.29 10.13
N LYS A 469 -16.85 20.23 11.06
CA LYS A 469 -17.71 20.13 12.26
C LYS A 469 -18.73 21.26 12.28
N ALA A 470 -19.98 20.94 12.58
CA ALA A 470 -21.05 21.91 12.77
C ALA A 470 -21.48 21.97 14.24
N GLY A 471 -21.35 23.16 14.85
CA GLY A 471 -21.71 23.44 16.24
C GLY A 471 -20.52 23.83 17.12
N ASP A 472 -20.74 23.87 18.44
CA ASP A 472 -19.78 24.35 19.44
C ASP A 472 -19.60 23.38 20.63
N GLN A 473 -20.25 22.21 20.64
CA GLN A 473 -20.23 21.25 21.77
C GLN A 473 -19.95 19.81 21.31
N ASP A 474 -19.59 18.89 22.23
CA ASP A 474 -19.19 17.51 21.90
C ASP A 474 -20.25 16.64 21.19
N SER A 475 -21.48 17.13 20.98
CA SER A 475 -22.51 16.49 20.14
C SER A 475 -22.56 17.00 18.69
N ASP A 476 -21.51 17.70 18.24
CA ASP A 476 -21.45 18.33 16.91
C ASP A 476 -21.47 17.31 15.77
N ALA A 477 -22.25 17.61 14.72
CA ALA A 477 -22.24 16.82 13.50
C ALA A 477 -20.87 16.95 12.83
N LYS A 478 -20.27 15.82 12.47
CA LYS A 478 -18.92 15.75 11.91
C LYS A 478 -18.91 14.99 10.60
N GLU A 479 -18.27 15.57 9.59
CA GLU A 479 -18.03 14.96 8.28
C GLU A 479 -16.55 14.98 7.93
N LEU A 480 -16.08 13.93 7.26
CA LEU A 480 -14.69 13.78 6.82
C LEU A 480 -14.64 13.57 5.31
N VAL A 481 -13.96 14.46 4.59
CA VAL A 481 -13.82 14.37 3.14
C VAL A 481 -12.36 14.10 2.79
N GLY A 482 -12.04 12.85 2.42
CA GLY A 482 -10.70 12.51 1.94
C GLY A 482 -10.45 13.03 0.53
N PHE A 483 -9.20 13.42 0.25
CA PHE A 483 -8.73 13.77 -1.08
C PHE A 483 -7.22 13.55 -1.22
N ARG A 484 -6.76 13.46 -2.47
CA ARG A 484 -5.35 13.29 -2.82
C ARG A 484 -4.88 14.41 -3.73
N ILE A 485 -3.69 14.91 -3.46
CA ILE A 485 -2.99 15.87 -4.31
C ILE A 485 -1.89 15.15 -5.08
N THR A 486 -1.91 15.29 -6.40
CA THR A 486 -0.90 14.78 -7.31
C THR A 486 0.10 15.88 -7.68
N GLY A 487 1.33 15.46 -7.98
CA GLY A 487 2.41 16.31 -8.47
C GLY A 487 2.13 16.89 -9.85
#